data_AF-A0A9P9YD24-F1
#
_entry.id   AF-A0A9P9YD24-F1
#
_cell.length_a   1.000
_cell.length_b   1.000
_cell.length_c   1.000
_cell.angle_alpha   90.00
_cell.angle_beta   90.00
_cell.angle_gamma   90.00
#
_symmetry.space_group_name_H-M   'P 1'
#
loop_
_entity.id
_entity.type
_entity.pdbx_description
1 polymer ?
#
loop_
_entity_poly.entity_id
_entity_poly.type
_entity_poly.pdbx_seq_one_letter_code
_entity_poly.pdbx_strand_id
1 'polypeptide(L)'
;MGFSVTRGLNLALRLVHNSDGALSYAINTSTVQLVDELHPLCDAEDVIFRQRNNSALHIKIFNRSLFDIVVPQPSQSQSQAQFAQSRGKPKARQ
;
A
#
# COMPACT_ATOMS: atom_id res chain seq x y z
N MET A 1 0.69 -3.55 18.41
CA MET A 1 -0.37 -4.53 18.71
C MET A 1 -1.51 -3.83 19.43
N GLY A 2 -2.75 -4.31 19.32
CA GLY A 2 -3.93 -3.72 19.96
C GLY A 2 -4.07 -2.22 19.68
N PHE A 3 -4.07 -1.40 20.74
CA PHE A 3 -4.24 0.06 20.64
C PHE A 3 -3.24 0.76 19.71
N SER A 4 -2.01 0.27 19.61
CA SER A 4 -0.97 0.90 18.78
C SER A 4 -1.16 0.67 17.27
N VAL A 5 -2.11 -0.19 16.85
CA VAL A 5 -2.35 -0.51 15.43
C VAL A 5 -2.68 0.76 14.64
N THR A 6 -3.57 1.61 15.15
CA THR A 6 -3.95 2.86 14.47
C THR A 6 -2.76 3.80 14.29
N ARG A 7 -1.90 3.93 15.30
CA ARG A 7 -0.69 4.75 15.21
C ARG A 7 0.29 4.17 14.18
N GLY A 8 0.53 2.86 14.21
CA GLY A 8 1.43 2.19 13.27
C GLY A 8 0.96 2.32 11.82
N LEU A 9 -0.33 2.13 11.57
CA LEU A 9 -0.94 2.31 10.26
C LEU A 9 -0.75 3.75 9.74
N ASN A 10 -1.04 4.75 10.58
CA ASN A 10 -0.86 6.15 10.21
C ASN A 10 0.60 6.49 9.86
N LEU A 11 1.57 5.92 10.58
CA LEU A 11 3.00 6.11 10.27
C LEU A 11 3.37 5.48 8.94
N ALA A 12 2.92 4.25 8.67
CA ALA A 12 3.20 3.57 7.41
C ALA A 12 2.58 4.29 6.21
N LEU A 13 1.33 4.75 6.32
CA LEU A 13 0.66 5.51 5.27
C LEU A 13 1.38 6.84 4.98
N ARG A 14 1.81 7.56 6.02
CA ARG A 14 2.60 8.79 5.85
C ARG A 14 3.94 8.52 5.17
N LEU A 15 4.59 7.42 5.54
CA LEU A 15 5.88 7.03 4.94
C LEU A 15 5.73 6.75 3.44
N VAL A 16 4.69 6.02 3.04
CA VAL A 16 4.39 5.73 1.63
C VAL A 16 3.99 7.00 0.87
N HIS A 17 3.14 7.84 1.45
CA HIS A 17 2.71 9.10 0.84
C HIS A 17 3.89 10.05 0.59
N ASN A 18 4.82 10.15 1.54
CA ASN A 18 5.99 11.02 1.43
C ASN A 18 7.09 10.47 0.50
N SER A 19 6.93 9.26 -0.03
CA SER A 19 7.90 8.62 -0.91
C SER A 19 7.73 8.95 -2.40
N ASP A 20 6.74 9.77 -2.75
CA ASP A 20 6.42 10.17 -4.14
C ASP A 20 6.29 8.96 -5.09
N GLY A 21 5.64 7.90 -4.63
CA GLY A 21 5.40 6.67 -5.39
C GLY A 21 6.55 5.65 -5.40
N ALA A 22 7.69 5.94 -4.77
CA ALA A 22 8.81 5.02 -4.69
C ALA A 22 8.53 3.80 -3.80
N LEU A 23 7.66 3.93 -2.79
CA LEU A 23 7.33 2.84 -1.87
C LEU A 23 5.92 2.30 -2.08
N SER A 24 5.77 1.01 -1.87
CA SER A 24 4.50 0.29 -1.83
C SER A 24 4.43 -0.55 -0.55
N TYR A 25 3.24 -1.07 -0.23
CA TYR A 25 3.02 -1.83 0.99
C TYR A 25 2.09 -3.04 0.80
N ALA A 26 2.27 -4.05 1.66
CA ALA A 26 1.37 -5.18 1.81
C ALA A 26 1.01 -5.35 3.30
N ILE A 27 -0.23 -5.75 3.59
CA ILE A 27 -0.76 -5.83 4.95
C ILE A 27 -1.26 -7.23 5.24
N ASN A 28 -0.85 -7.75 6.40
CA ASN A 28 -1.37 -8.99 6.97
C ASN A 28 -1.78 -8.74 8.42
N THR A 29 -2.83 -9.44 8.87
CA THR A 29 -3.28 -9.40 10.27
C THR A 29 -3.02 -10.73 10.94
N SER A 30 -2.79 -10.70 12.25
CA SER A 30 -2.69 -11.90 13.07
C SER A 30 -3.22 -11.65 14.47
N THR A 31 -3.43 -12.74 15.21
CA THR A 31 -3.75 -12.71 16.63
C THR A 31 -2.52 -13.13 17.42
N VAL A 32 -2.13 -12.35 18.42
CA VAL A 32 -1.00 -12.65 19.30
C VAL A 32 -1.54 -12.97 20.69
N GLN A 33 -1.18 -14.14 21.20
CA GLN A 33 -1.48 -14.55 22.56
C GLN A 33 -0.46 -13.94 23.51
N LEU A 34 -0.96 -13.30 24.56
CA LEU A 34 -0.18 -12.68 25.62
C LEU A 34 -0.47 -13.42 26.92
N VAL A 35 0.57 -13.65 27.69
CA VAL A 35 0.48 -14.23 29.04
C VAL A 35 1.05 -13.17 29.98
N ASP A 36 0.19 -12.62 30.82
CA ASP A 36 0.57 -11.70 31.88
C ASP A 36 0.67 -12.48 33.19
N GLU A 37 1.72 -12.23 33.96
CA GLU A 37 1.85 -12.73 35.33
C GLU A 37 1.26 -11.70 36.29
N LEU A 38 0.40 -12.13 37.20
CA LEU A 38 -0.18 -11.32 38.25
C LEU A 38 0.38 -11.76 39.59
N HIS A 39 1.01 -10.81 40.27
CA HIS A 39 1.53 -11.02 41.62
C HIS A 39 0.38 -10.97 42.63
N PRO A 40 0.35 -11.90 43.61
CA PRO A 40 -0.66 -11.90 44.66
C PRO A 40 -0.52 -10.66 45.55
N LEU A 41 -1.64 -10.26 46.18
CA LEU A 41 -1.67 -9.13 47.11
C LEU A 41 -1.26 -9.54 48.53
N CYS A 42 -1.32 -10.85 48.83
CA CYS A 42 -1.04 -11.42 50.14
C CYS A 42 -0.11 -12.64 49.97
N ASP A 43 0.78 -12.85 50.93
CA ASP A 43 1.79 -13.92 50.89
C ASP A 43 1.21 -15.35 50.92
N ALA A 44 -0.09 -15.49 51.20
CA ALA A 44 -0.80 -16.78 51.23
C ALA A 44 -1.37 -17.20 49.87
N GLU A 45 -1.34 -16.34 48.86
CA GLU A 45 -1.85 -16.62 47.52
C GLU A 45 -0.70 -16.91 46.55
N ASP A 46 -0.98 -17.76 45.55
CA ASP A 46 -0.03 -18.10 44.49
C ASP A 46 -0.05 -17.08 43.35
N VAL A 47 1.01 -17.09 42.54
CA VAL A 47 1.12 -16.31 41.31
C VAL A 47 0.08 -16.79 40.29
N ILE A 48 -0.67 -15.85 39.71
CA ILE A 48 -1.74 -16.12 38.75
C ILE A 48 -1.30 -15.71 37.35
N PHE A 49 -1.55 -16.54 36.34
CA PHE A 49 -1.32 -16.19 34.95
C PHE A 49 -2.62 -15.81 34.24
N ARG A 50 -2.65 -14.62 33.63
CA ARG A 50 -3.76 -14.15 32.80
C ARG A 50 -3.37 -14.26 31.33
N GLN A 51 -4.18 -14.99 30.56
CA GLN A 51 -4.01 -15.06 29.11
C GLN A 51 -4.98 -14.12 28.39
N ARG A 52 -4.49 -13.40 27.38
CA ARG A 52 -5.33 -12.54 26.53
C ARG A 52 -4.84 -12.54 25.09
N ASN A 53 -5.73 -12.24 24.16
CA ASN A 53 -5.42 -12.16 22.74
C ASN A 53 -5.46 -10.70 22.28
N ASN A 54 -4.42 -10.27 21.58
CA ASN A 54 -4.37 -8.96 20.95
C ASN A 54 -4.27 -9.08 19.44
N SER A 55 -4.94 -8.16 18.74
CA SER A 55 -4.77 -8.02 17.30
C SER A 55 -3.39 -7.44 16.97
N ALA A 56 -2.80 -7.97 15.91
CA ALA A 56 -1.52 -7.54 15.36
C ALA A 56 -1.69 -7.26 13.87
N LEU A 57 -0.95 -6.25 13.40
CA LEU A 57 -0.94 -5.84 12.00
C LEU A 57 0.52 -5.78 11.56
N HIS A 58 0.81 -6.53 10.51
CA HIS A 58 2.11 -6.61 9.87
C HIS A 58 2.06 -5.79 8.58
N ILE A 59 2.88 -4.74 8.50
CA ILE A 59 2.99 -3.90 7.31
C ILE A 59 4.36 -4.15 6.69
N LYS A 60 4.39 -4.79 5.52
CA LYS A 60 5.60 -4.89 4.73
C LYS A 60 5.66 -3.68 3.82
N ILE A 61 6.69 -2.84 3.98
CA ILE A 61 6.97 -1.71 3.08
C ILE A 61 8.14 -2.10 2.18
N PHE A 62 8.05 -1.83 0.89
CA PHE A 62 9.07 -2.20 -0.08
C PHE A 62 9.14 -1.18 -1.22
N ASN A 63 10.28 -1.10 -1.90
CA ASN A 63 10.44 -0.24 -3.07
C ASN A 63 9.66 -0.81 -4.24
N ARG A 64 8.84 0.04 -4.88
CA ARG A 64 7.99 -0.31 -6.01
C ARG A 64 8.79 -0.71 -7.25
N SER A 65 9.91 -0.03 -7.51
CA SER A 65 10.77 -0.29 -8.67
C SER A 65 11.37 -1.70 -8.69
N LEU A 66 11.51 -2.37 -7.54
CA LEU A 66 12.03 -3.73 -7.47
C LEU A 66 11.01 -4.79 -7.97
N PHE A 67 9.74 -4.43 -8.17
CA PHE A 67 8.67 -5.37 -8.53
C PHE A 67 7.78 -4.92 -9.70
N ASP A 68 8.14 -3.85 -10.41
CA ASP A 68 7.43 -3.47 -11.63
C ASP A 68 7.75 -4.48 -12.76
N ILE A 69 6.92 -5.51 -12.87
CA ILE A 69 6.82 -6.29 -14.10
C ILE A 69 6.22 -5.34 -15.14
N VAL A 70 7.06 -4.74 -15.97
CA VAL A 70 6.62 -4.02 -17.17
C VAL A 70 5.92 -5.03 -18.07
N VAL A 71 4.59 -5.07 -18.03
CA VAL A 71 3.79 -5.78 -19.03
C VAL A 71 4.00 -5.02 -20.35
N PRO A 72 4.63 -5.62 -21.37
CA PRO A 72 4.83 -4.93 -22.65
C PRO A 72 3.45 -4.63 -23.23
N GLN A 73 3.13 -3.35 -23.43
CA GLN A 73 1.93 -3.00 -24.19
C GLN A 73 2.14 -3.50 -25.63
N PRO A 74 1.20 -4.28 -26.21
CA PRO A 74 1.27 -4.60 -27.62
C PRO A 74 1.19 -3.28 -28.40
N SER A 75 2.25 -3.00 -29.15
CA SER A 75 2.36 -1.83 -30.02
C SER A 75 1.10 -1.72 -30.89
N GLN A 76 0.25 -0.74 -30.60
CA GLN A 76 -0.87 -0.41 -31.47
C GLN A 76 -0.29 0.09 -32.78
N SER A 77 -0.44 -0.73 -33.82
CA SER A 77 -0.02 -0.48 -35.18
C SER A 77 -0.52 0.88 -35.66
N GLN A 78 0.40 1.77 -36.01
CA GLN A 78 0.08 3.03 -36.67
C GLN A 78 -0.47 2.72 -38.07
N SER A 79 -1.78 2.70 -38.21
CA SER A 79 -2.46 2.70 -39.51
C SER A 79 -2.52 4.14 -40.03
N GLN A 80 -1.72 4.38 -41.07
CA GLN A 80 -1.60 5.61 -41.83
C GLN A 80 -2.95 6.08 -42.42
N ALA A 81 -3.19 7.39 -42.39
CA ALA A 81 -4.05 8.08 -43.37
C ALA A 81 -3.65 9.56 -43.49
N GLN A 82 -2.48 9.81 -44.10
CA GLN A 82 -2.15 11.11 -44.69
C GLN A 82 -2.83 11.22 -46.06
N PHE A 83 -4.04 11.77 -46.15
CA PHE A 83 -4.57 12.31 -47.41
C PHE A 83 -5.66 13.35 -47.13
N ALA A 84 -5.25 14.62 -46.97
CA ALA A 84 -6.14 15.77 -47.14
C ALA A 84 -5.33 17.07 -47.28
N GLN A 85 -4.62 17.24 -48.40
CA GLN A 85 -4.17 18.55 -48.85
C GLN A 85 -4.66 18.83 -50.28
N SER A 86 -5.05 20.08 -50.48
CA SER A 86 -5.47 20.75 -51.73
C SER A 86 -6.95 20.64 -52.14
N ARG A 87 -7.78 21.53 -51.57
CA ARG A 87 -8.84 22.18 -52.36
C ARG A 87 -8.55 23.68 -52.38
N GLY A 88 -8.17 24.15 -53.57
CA GLY A 88 -7.82 25.53 -53.85
C GLY A 88 -9.02 26.48 -53.74
N LYS A 89 -8.72 27.74 -53.40
CA LYS A 89 -9.66 28.85 -53.39
C LYS A 89 -10.07 29.21 -54.84
N PRO A 90 -11.36 29.43 -55.14
CA PRO A 90 -11.76 29.96 -56.44
C PRO A 90 -11.47 31.46 -56.54
N LYS A 91 -10.86 31.86 -57.66
CA LYS A 91 -10.52 33.23 -58.04
C LYS A 91 -11.78 33.89 -58.63
N ALA A 92 -12.17 35.06 -58.12
CA ALA A 92 -13.24 35.88 -58.68
C ALA A 92 -12.85 36.36 -60.09
N ARG A 93 -13.80 36.30 -61.02
CA ARG A 93 -13.64 36.76 -62.40
C ARG A 93 -14.56 37.96 -62.62
N GLN A 94 -13.97 38.97 -63.24
CA GLN A 94 -14.51 40.29 -63.60
C GLN A 94 -15.79 40.21 -64.43
#